data_AF-A0A523S782-F1
#
_entry.id   AF-A0A523S782-F1
#
_cell.length_a   1.000
_cell.length_b   1.000
_cell.length_c   1.000
_cell.angle_alpha   90.00
_cell.angle_beta   90.00
_cell.angle_gamma   90.00
#
_symmetry.space_group_name_H-M   'P 1'
#
loop_
_entity.id
_entity.type
_entity.pdbx_description
1 polymer ?
#
loop_
_entity_poly.entity_id
_entity_poly.type
_entity_poly.pdbx_seq_one_letter_code
_entity_poly.pdbx_strand_id
1 'polypeptide(L)'
;MLTDILVGVICGLLMATIFLGVGIYILASKRDIYDRLGKFLPQGLSPGAVMLFLVIVVPPSWALFGVIAGLLYRLADESSPNAGLGSSNFTFTLAILCFTALVTLILLLIRKRLVWLGLITTIAFAGIFGWLLPMLASWR
;
A
#
# COMPACT_ATOMS: atom_id res chain seq x y z
N MET A 1 12.26 18.52 0.11
CA MET A 1 12.30 17.66 1.31
C MET A 1 10.98 17.65 2.06
N LEU A 2 10.52 18.77 2.65
CA LEU A 2 9.24 18.78 3.40
C LEU A 2 8.04 18.45 2.48
N THR A 3 8.06 18.97 1.26
CA THR A 3 7.06 18.68 0.22
C THR A 3 7.08 17.22 -0.25
N ASP A 4 8.25 16.58 -0.37
CA ASP A 4 8.38 15.14 -0.65
C ASP A 4 7.73 14.27 0.41
N ILE A 5 8.00 14.62 1.67
CA ILE A 5 7.46 13.91 2.82
C ILE A 5 5.94 14.05 2.82
N LEU A 6 5.41 15.26 2.61
CA LEU A 6 3.96 15.50 2.54
C LEU A 6 3.29 14.73 1.40
N VAL A 7 3.85 14.77 0.18
CA VAL A 7 3.32 14.00 -0.96
C VAL A 7 3.35 12.50 -0.66
N GLY A 8 4.46 12.01 -0.09
CA GLY A 8 4.58 10.63 0.37
C GLY A 8 3.51 10.25 1.39
N VAL A 9 3.29 11.08 2.41
CA VAL A 9 2.24 10.87 3.42
C VAL A 9 0.85 10.85 2.80
N ILE A 10 0.54 11.76 1.88
CA ILE A 10 -0.76 11.82 1.19
C ILE A 10 -1.01 10.52 0.41
N CYS A 11 -0.03 10.08 -0.38
CA CYS A 11 -0.10 8.82 -1.11
C CYS A 11 -0.22 7.60 -0.18
N GLY A 12 0.52 7.62 0.94
CA GLY A 12 0.44 6.61 1.99
C GLY A 12 -0.96 6.52 2.59
N LEU A 13 -1.52 7.65 3.05
CA LEU A 13 -2.86 7.70 3.63
C LEU A 13 -3.94 7.28 2.61
N LEU A 14 -3.80 7.68 1.35
CA LEU A 14 -4.70 7.24 0.28
C LEU A 14 -4.67 5.71 0.14
N MET A 15 -3.47 5.11 0.10
CA MET A 15 -3.34 3.66 0.07
C MET A 15 -3.92 2.99 1.33
N ALA A 16 -3.77 3.61 2.49
CA ALA A 16 -4.34 3.13 3.74
C ALA A 16 -5.87 3.00 3.67
N THR A 17 -6.56 3.95 3.04
CA THR A 17 -8.03 3.88 2.89
C THR A 17 -8.47 2.69 2.06
N ILE A 18 -7.76 2.40 0.96
CA ILE A 18 -8.05 1.26 0.09
C ILE A 18 -7.77 -0.04 0.84
N PHE A 19 -6.63 -0.11 1.53
CA PHE A 19 -6.24 -1.29 2.29
C PHE A 19 -7.21 -1.57 3.45
N LEU A 20 -7.65 -0.53 4.18
CA LEU A 20 -8.66 -0.66 5.23
C LEU A 20 -10.00 -1.13 4.67
N GLY A 21 -10.46 -0.57 3.55
CA GLY A 21 -11.71 -1.00 2.92
C GLY A 21 -11.70 -2.48 2.56
N VAL A 22 -10.61 -2.94 1.94
CA VAL A 22 -10.44 -4.36 1.61
C VAL A 22 -10.30 -5.22 2.87
N GLY A 23 -9.53 -4.78 3.86
CA GLY A 23 -9.33 -5.47 5.13
C GLY A 23 -10.63 -5.68 5.92
N ILE A 24 -11.43 -4.62 6.04
CA ILE A 24 -12.74 -4.65 6.71
C ILE A 24 -13.70 -5.58 5.95
N TYR A 25 -13.74 -5.50 4.62
CA TYR A 25 -14.58 -6.39 3.81
C TYR A 25 -14.23 -7.87 4.02
N ILE A 26 -12.93 -8.20 4.08
CA ILE A 26 -12.46 -9.57 4.34
C ILE A 26 -12.88 -10.03 5.73
N LEU A 27 -12.69 -9.18 6.75
CA LEU A 27 -13.05 -9.48 8.14
C LEU A 27 -14.57 -9.68 8.31
N ALA A 28 -15.37 -8.86 7.64
CA ALA A 28 -16.83 -8.95 7.67
C ALA A 28 -17.34 -10.18 6.90
N SER A 29 -16.70 -10.53 5.77
CA SER A 29 -17.14 -11.62 4.89
C SER A 29 -16.79 -13.02 5.41
N LYS A 30 -15.86 -13.14 6.37
CA LYS A 30 -15.41 -14.44 6.89
C LYS A 30 -15.30 -14.43 8.41
N ARG A 31 -16.33 -14.96 9.07
CA ARG A 31 -16.34 -15.13 10.55
C ARG A 31 -15.22 -16.06 11.04
N ASP A 32 -14.84 -17.07 10.27
CA ASP A 32 -13.70 -17.98 10.56
C ASP A 32 -12.33 -17.28 10.67
N ILE A 33 -12.20 -16.03 10.17
CA ILE A 33 -10.94 -15.30 10.31
C ILE A 33 -10.66 -14.96 11.78
N TYR A 34 -11.68 -14.70 12.57
CA TYR A 34 -11.51 -14.43 14.01
C TYR A 34 -10.99 -15.66 14.74
N ASP A 35 -11.45 -16.87 14.39
CA ASP A 35 -10.96 -18.12 14.97
C ASP A 35 -9.50 -18.43 14.56
N ARG A 36 -9.11 -18.09 13.33
CA ARG A 36 -7.72 -18.22 12.87
C ARG A 36 -6.80 -17.20 13.54
N LEU A 37 -7.28 -15.96 13.72
CA LEU A 37 -6.54 -14.90 14.40
C LEU A 37 -6.41 -15.20 15.90
N GLY A 38 -7.42 -15.81 16.53
CA GLY A 38 -7.39 -16.24 17.92
C GLY A 38 -6.32 -17.29 18.25
N LYS A 39 -5.69 -17.91 17.24
CA LYS A 39 -4.50 -18.77 17.44
C LYS A 39 -3.21 -17.98 17.67
N PHE A 40 -3.16 -16.74 17.20
CA PHE A 40 -1.99 -15.85 17.29
C PHE A 40 -2.22 -14.67 18.24
N LEU A 41 -3.46 -14.45 18.65
CA LEU A 41 -3.89 -13.37 19.52
C LEU A 41 -4.34 -13.92 20.88
N PRO A 42 -4.20 -13.15 21.98
CA PRO A 42 -4.73 -13.54 23.29
C PRO A 42 -6.21 -13.94 23.22
N GLN A 43 -6.57 -15.01 23.91
CA GLN A 43 -7.96 -15.48 23.99
C GLN A 43 -8.87 -14.36 24.52
N GLY A 44 -9.92 -14.02 23.76
CA GLY A 44 -10.92 -13.00 24.15
C GLY A 44 -10.92 -11.70 23.35
N LEU A 45 -10.09 -11.54 22.32
CA LEU A 45 -10.14 -10.36 21.44
C LEU A 45 -11.45 -10.32 20.64
N SER A 46 -12.29 -9.34 20.94
CA SER A 46 -13.55 -9.13 20.25
C SER A 46 -13.30 -8.75 18.78
N PRO A 47 -14.22 -9.10 17.85
CA PRO A 47 -14.16 -8.62 16.47
C PRO A 47 -13.96 -7.11 16.35
N GLY A 48 -14.56 -6.34 17.26
CA GLY A 48 -14.40 -4.89 17.34
C GLY A 48 -12.97 -4.46 17.69
N ALA A 49 -12.28 -5.19 18.57
CA ALA A 49 -10.89 -4.89 18.91
C ALA A 49 -9.92 -5.14 17.74
N VAL A 50 -10.16 -6.18 16.93
CA VAL A 50 -9.38 -6.43 15.70
C VAL A 50 -9.61 -5.32 14.67
N MET A 51 -10.85 -4.87 14.50
CA MET A 51 -11.17 -3.73 13.64
C MET A 51 -10.51 -2.44 14.14
N LEU A 52 -10.57 -2.17 15.44
CA LEU A 52 -9.94 -1.01 16.06
C LEU A 52 -8.41 -1.04 15.85
N PHE A 53 -7.79 -2.20 16.04
CA PHE A 53 -6.36 -2.39 15.79
C PHE A 53 -6.00 -2.07 14.34
N LEU A 54 -6.77 -2.58 13.37
CA LEU A 54 -6.54 -2.26 11.96
C LEU A 54 -6.64 -0.76 11.70
N VAL A 55 -7.67 -0.08 12.22
CA VAL A 55 -7.87 1.36 12.03
C VAL A 55 -6.75 2.19 12.68
N ILE A 56 -6.22 1.76 13.82
CA ILE A 56 -5.14 2.49 14.52
C ILE A 56 -3.79 2.25 13.84
N VAL A 57 -3.51 1.02 13.40
CA VAL A 57 -2.16 0.62 12.93
C VAL A 57 -1.97 0.81 11.44
N VAL A 58 -2.99 0.56 10.61
CA VAL A 58 -2.85 0.58 9.15
C VAL A 58 -2.54 1.99 8.61
N PRO A 59 -3.25 3.07 9.01
CA PRO A 59 -2.94 4.42 8.53
C PRO A 59 -1.52 4.91 8.83
N PRO A 60 -1.00 4.84 10.08
CA PRO A 60 0.37 5.28 10.34
C PRO A 60 1.41 4.39 9.66
N SER A 61 1.15 3.08 9.51
CA SER A 61 2.05 2.18 8.78
C SER A 61 2.19 2.58 7.32
N TRP A 62 1.06 2.86 6.65
CA TRP A 62 1.08 3.31 5.26
C TRP A 62 1.58 4.75 5.11
N ALA A 63 1.32 5.63 6.07
CA ALA A 63 1.90 6.98 6.07
C ALA A 63 3.43 6.91 6.15
N LEU A 64 3.97 6.07 7.04
CA LEU A 64 5.41 5.84 7.16
C LEU A 64 5.99 5.25 5.88
N PHE A 65 5.33 4.25 5.29
CA PHE A 65 5.72 3.70 3.99
C PHE A 65 5.73 4.79 2.91
N GLY A 66 4.73 5.66 2.90
CA GLY A 66 4.63 6.79 2.00
C GLY A 66 5.77 7.79 2.14
N VAL A 67 6.18 8.11 3.38
CA VAL A 67 7.37 8.93 3.65
C VAL A 67 8.61 8.29 3.03
N ILE A 68 8.83 7.00 3.27
CA ILE A 68 9.99 6.27 2.73
C ILE A 68 9.95 6.30 1.20
N ALA A 69 8.80 6.01 0.58
CA ALA A 69 8.63 6.05 -0.86
C ALA A 69 8.89 7.45 -1.45
N GLY A 70 8.42 8.52 -0.81
CA GLY A 70 8.67 9.89 -1.22
C GLY A 70 10.15 10.28 -1.15
N LEU A 71 10.85 9.84 -0.11
CA LEU A 71 12.29 10.05 0.01
C LEU A 71 13.08 9.24 -1.04
N LEU A 72 12.69 7.99 -1.28
CA LEU A 72 13.29 7.16 -2.33
C LEU A 72 13.06 7.75 -3.72
N TYR A 73 11.87 8.28 -4.00
CA TYR A 73 11.59 8.99 -5.25
C TYR A 73 12.54 10.16 -5.44
N ARG A 74 12.70 11.00 -4.41
CA ARG A 74 13.62 12.15 -4.48
C ARG A 74 15.06 11.72 -4.79
N LEU A 75 15.55 10.66 -4.15
CA LEU A 75 16.89 10.12 -4.42
C LEU A 75 17.00 9.58 -5.85
N ALA A 76 15.95 8.93 -6.36
CA ALA A 76 15.90 8.47 -7.74
C ALA A 76 15.86 9.63 -8.75
N ASP A 77 15.20 10.73 -8.39
CA ASP A 77 15.08 11.93 -9.22
C ASP A 77 16.39 12.72 -9.29
N GLU A 78 17.08 12.84 -8.16
CA GLU A 78 18.41 13.47 -8.08
C GLU A 78 19.48 12.67 -8.85
N SER A 79 19.36 11.34 -8.92
CA SER A 79 20.37 10.47 -9.56
C SER A 79 20.11 10.21 -11.05
N SER A 80 18.85 10.12 -11.47
CA SER A 80 18.47 9.84 -12.86
C SER A 80 17.11 10.48 -13.19
N PRO A 81 17.07 11.78 -13.50
CA PRO A 81 15.84 12.49 -13.88
C PRO A 81 15.45 12.10 -15.32
N ASN A 82 14.93 10.89 -15.49
CA ASN A 82 14.46 10.37 -16.77
C ASN A 82 12.95 10.14 -16.68
N ALA A 83 12.17 10.94 -17.40
CA ALA A 83 10.73 10.72 -17.54
C ALA A 83 10.45 9.49 -18.42
N GLY A 84 9.41 8.73 -18.09
CA GLY A 84 9.02 7.54 -18.86
C GLY A 84 7.77 6.85 -18.31
N LEU A 85 7.10 6.06 -19.15
CA LEU A 85 5.83 5.36 -18.85
C LEU A 85 4.68 6.27 -18.35
N GLY A 86 4.73 7.57 -18.66
CA GLY A 86 3.76 8.56 -18.14
C GLY A 86 4.02 8.99 -16.69
N SER A 87 5.17 8.64 -16.12
CA SER A 87 5.67 9.10 -14.82
C SER A 87 6.86 10.06 -15.01
N SER A 88 7.10 10.93 -14.02
CA SER A 88 8.26 11.83 -14.02
C SER A 88 9.60 11.12 -13.81
N ASN A 89 9.60 9.89 -13.26
CA ASN A 89 10.82 9.10 -13.05
C ASN A 89 10.62 7.63 -13.41
N PHE A 90 11.15 7.22 -14.56
CA PHE A 90 11.03 5.86 -15.10
C PHE A 90 11.62 4.81 -14.17
N THR A 91 12.82 5.04 -13.63
CA THR A 91 13.54 4.07 -12.80
C THR A 91 12.77 3.76 -11.52
N PHE A 92 12.25 4.80 -10.86
CA PHE A 92 11.43 4.64 -9.67
C PHE A 92 10.12 3.88 -9.97
N THR A 93 9.39 4.27 -11.01
CA THR A 93 8.15 3.61 -11.40
C THR A 93 8.38 2.16 -11.78
N LEU A 94 9.47 1.85 -12.49
CA LEU A 94 9.84 0.48 -12.83
C LEU A 94 10.12 -0.35 -11.58
N ALA A 95 10.84 0.18 -10.59
CA ALA A 95 11.11 -0.51 -9.33
C ALA A 95 9.81 -0.84 -8.57
N ILE A 96 8.87 0.11 -8.54
CA ILE A 96 7.55 -0.09 -7.93
C ILE A 96 6.73 -1.13 -8.68
N LEU A 97 6.78 -1.13 -10.02
CA LEU A 97 6.10 -2.14 -10.83
C LEU A 97 6.70 -3.53 -10.65
N CYS A 98 8.02 -3.66 -10.58
CA CYS A 98 8.69 -4.93 -10.28
C CYS A 98 8.27 -5.45 -8.91
N PHE A 99 8.27 -4.59 -7.88
CA PHE A 99 7.80 -4.96 -6.55
C PHE A 99 6.33 -5.40 -6.58
N THR A 100 5.47 -4.65 -7.28
CA THR A 100 4.05 -4.98 -7.43
C THR A 100 3.86 -6.31 -8.16
N ALA A 101 4.64 -6.59 -9.20
CA ALA A 101 4.57 -7.83 -9.96
C ALA A 101 4.97 -9.03 -9.09
N LEU A 102 6.02 -8.89 -8.26
CA LEU A 102 6.41 -9.93 -7.30
C LEU A 102 5.31 -10.21 -6.27
N VAL A 103 4.73 -9.16 -5.68
CA VAL A 103 3.61 -9.31 -4.73
C VAL A 103 2.39 -9.95 -5.40
N THR A 104 2.07 -9.52 -6.61
CA THR A 104 0.98 -10.10 -7.41
C THR A 104 1.23 -11.58 -7.70
N LEU A 105 2.46 -11.96 -8.06
CA LEU A 105 2.83 -13.34 -8.30
C LEU A 105 2.62 -14.21 -7.04
N ILE A 106 3.06 -13.73 -5.87
CA ILE A 106 2.84 -14.41 -4.60
C ILE A 106 1.34 -14.55 -4.30
N LEU A 107 0.54 -13.50 -4.54
CA LEU A 107 -0.90 -13.53 -4.35
C LEU A 107 -1.59 -14.54 -5.27
N LEU A 108 -1.15 -14.66 -6.52
CA LEU A 108 -1.69 -15.64 -7.48
C LEU A 108 -1.42 -17.10 -7.05
N LEU A 109 -0.36 -17.34 -6.29
CA LEU A 109 -0.07 -18.65 -5.70
C LEU A 109 -0.97 -18.97 -4.48
N ILE A 110 -1.71 -17.98 -3.95
CA ILE A 110 -2.63 -18.12 -2.83
C ILE A 110 -4.06 -18.39 -3.33
N ARG A 111 -4.92 -18.89 -2.44
CA ARG A 111 -6.33 -19.30 -2.68
C ARG A 111 -7.12 -18.30 -3.57
N LYS A 112 -7.64 -18.78 -4.72
CA LYS A 112 -8.32 -18.02 -5.80
C LYS A 112 -9.32 -16.93 -5.37
N ARG A 113 -10.02 -17.09 -4.24
CA ARG A 113 -11.03 -16.11 -3.79
C ARG A 113 -10.44 -14.84 -3.18
N LEU A 114 -9.24 -14.91 -2.59
CA LEU A 114 -8.56 -13.73 -2.04
C LEU A 114 -7.75 -12.97 -3.10
N VAL A 115 -7.48 -13.62 -4.24
CA VAL A 115 -6.72 -13.06 -5.36
C VAL A 115 -7.37 -11.78 -5.88
N TRP A 116 -8.68 -11.75 -6.09
CA TRP A 116 -9.36 -10.55 -6.63
C TRP A 116 -9.21 -9.33 -5.72
N LEU A 117 -9.33 -9.50 -4.41
CA LEU A 117 -9.16 -8.42 -3.44
C LEU A 117 -7.69 -7.96 -3.36
N GLY A 118 -6.76 -8.92 -3.41
CA GLY A 118 -5.33 -8.62 -3.51
C GLY A 118 -4.94 -7.92 -4.81
N LEU A 119 -5.59 -8.26 -5.92
CA LEU A 119 -5.38 -7.59 -7.21
C LEU A 119 -5.80 -6.12 -7.12
N ILE A 120 -6.96 -5.82 -6.52
CA ILE A 120 -7.41 -4.44 -6.32
C ILE A 120 -6.37 -3.63 -5.52
N THR A 121 -5.84 -4.18 -4.42
CA THR A 121 -4.85 -3.47 -3.61
C THR A 121 -3.51 -3.31 -4.35
N THR A 122 -3.05 -4.33 -5.09
CA THR A 122 -1.81 -4.22 -5.88
C THR A 122 -1.91 -3.22 -7.04
N ILE A 123 -3.04 -3.19 -7.75
CA ILE A 123 -3.29 -2.22 -8.82
C ILE A 123 -3.32 -0.80 -8.24
N ALA A 124 -4.01 -0.61 -7.11
CA ALA A 124 -4.04 0.66 -6.40
C ALA A 124 -2.64 1.09 -5.95
N PHE A 125 -1.85 0.17 -5.39
CA PHE A 125 -0.47 0.43 -4.97
C PHE A 125 0.39 0.88 -6.15
N ALA A 126 0.34 0.17 -7.28
CA ALA A 126 1.08 0.54 -8.48
C ALA A 126 0.65 1.92 -8.99
N GLY A 127 -0.66 2.20 -9.09
CA GLY A 127 -1.16 3.50 -9.53
C GLY A 127 -0.73 4.65 -8.60
N ILE A 128 -0.89 4.47 -7.29
CA ILE A 128 -0.61 5.50 -6.30
C ILE A 128 0.88 5.78 -6.21
N PHE A 129 1.71 4.75 -5.99
CA PHE A 129 3.13 4.99 -5.78
C PHE A 129 3.91 5.07 -7.09
N GLY A 130 3.50 4.34 -8.13
CA GLY A 130 4.18 4.33 -9.43
C GLY A 130 3.90 5.55 -10.30
N TRP A 131 2.71 6.16 -10.20
CA TRP A 131 2.35 7.33 -11.02
C TRP A 131 1.95 8.54 -10.21
N LEU A 132 1.01 8.40 -9.27
CA LEU A 132 0.46 9.55 -8.54
C LEU A 132 1.54 10.23 -7.68
N LEU A 133 2.40 9.46 -7.00
CA LEU A 133 3.48 10.01 -6.18
C LEU A 133 4.50 10.79 -7.03
N PRO A 134 5.07 10.22 -8.12
CA PRO A 134 5.93 10.97 -9.04
C PRO A 134 5.27 12.23 -9.59
N MET A 135 4.02 12.12 -10.03
CA MET A 135 3.27 13.24 -10.58
C MET A 135 3.07 14.36 -9.55
N LEU A 136 2.63 14.04 -8.33
CA LEU A 136 2.48 15.05 -7.26
C LEU A 136 3.83 15.63 -6.82
N ALA A 137 4.90 14.84 -6.88
CA ALA A 137 6.23 15.29 -6.53
C ALA A 137 6.83 16.23 -7.60
N SER A 138 6.43 16.10 -8.87
CA SER A 138 6.92 16.93 -9.97
C SER A 138 6.18 18.26 -10.13
N TRP A 139 5.05 18.48 -9.44
CA TRP A 139 4.29 19.75 -9.46
C TRP A 139 4.91 20.85 -8.57
N ARG A 140 6.22 20.80 -8.38
CA ARG A 140 7.00 21.74 -7.58
C ARG A 140 7.84 22.61 -8.49
#